data_AF-A0A1V4VEA2-F1
#
_entry.id   AF-A0A1V4VEA2-F1
#
_cell.length_a   1.000
_cell.length_b   1.000
_cell.length_c   1.000
_cell.angle_alpha   90.00
_cell.angle_beta   90.00
_cell.angle_gamma   90.00
#
_symmetry.space_group_name_H-M   'P 1'
#
loop_
_entity.id
_entity.type
_entity.pdbx_description
1 polymer ?
#
loop_
_entity_poly.entity_id
_entity_poly.type
_entity_poly.pdbx_seq_one_letter_code
_entity_poly.pdbx_strand_id
1 'polypeptide(L)'
;MNKQEWYSRIVVKLYAYPLIESAIAHLKAQIELITQSPDPDTDLWIEKKDRLLAKIALKQAEKKAIGDVLERLDQEERELVEKWYFQGWKLKHREKKIWKELKICRSEFYRRKTNIIHNIAVWLGEVDS
;
A
#
# COMPACT_ATOMS: atom_id res chain seq x y z
N MET A 1 -0.74 -20.29 -5.33
CA MET A 1 0.24 -19.26 -4.92
C MET A 1 0.93 -19.74 -3.66
N ASN A 2 2.27 -19.66 -3.60
CA ASN A 2 3.00 -20.16 -2.42
C ASN A 2 2.99 -19.12 -1.27
N LYS A 3 3.34 -19.55 -0.04
CA LYS A 3 3.31 -18.68 1.15
C LYS A 3 4.16 -17.42 1.02
N GLN A 4 5.28 -17.52 0.31
CA GLN A 4 6.26 -16.45 0.19
C GLN A 4 5.81 -15.37 -0.80
N GLU A 5 5.09 -15.76 -1.86
CA GLU A 5 4.57 -14.87 -2.90
C GLU A 5 3.52 -13.90 -2.36
N TRP A 6 2.43 -14.42 -1.77
CA TRP A 6 1.36 -13.55 -1.26
C TRP A 6 1.86 -12.64 -0.13
N TYR A 7 2.70 -13.17 0.75
CA TYR A 7 3.27 -12.40 1.86
C TYR A 7 4.10 -11.22 1.33
N SER A 8 4.93 -11.46 0.31
CA SER A 8 5.74 -10.42 -0.32
C SER A 8 4.87 -9.36 -1.00
N ARG A 9 3.80 -9.76 -1.70
CA ARG A 9 2.85 -8.83 -2.32
C ARG A 9 2.17 -7.93 -1.28
N ILE A 10 1.68 -8.49 -0.18
CA ILE A 10 1.05 -7.70 0.88
C ILE A 10 2.04 -6.73 1.51
N VAL A 11 3.27 -7.18 1.80
CA VAL A 11 4.32 -6.32 2.34
C VAL A 11 4.62 -5.14 1.40
N VAL A 12 4.71 -5.39 0.09
CA VAL A 12 4.94 -4.33 -0.90
C VAL A 12 3.76 -3.35 -0.93
N LYS A 13 2.52 -3.85 -0.94
CA LYS A 13 1.32 -3.00 -0.89
C LYS A 13 1.30 -2.11 0.37
N LEU A 14 1.63 -2.66 1.54
CA LEU A 14 1.67 -1.90 2.79
C LEU A 14 2.77 -0.83 2.81
N TYR A 15 3.95 -1.10 2.25
CA TYR A 15 5.00 -0.07 2.11
C TYR A 15 4.61 1.00 1.09
N ALA A 16 3.89 0.65 0.03
CA ALA A 16 3.46 1.59 -0.99
C ALA A 16 2.26 2.45 -0.55
N TYR A 17 1.41 1.94 0.36
CA TYR A 17 0.18 2.57 0.80
C TYR A 17 0.29 4.07 1.12
N PRO A 18 1.20 4.55 1.99
CA PRO A 18 1.33 5.98 2.30
C PRO A 18 1.76 6.83 1.10
N LEU A 19 2.31 6.22 0.05
CA LEU A 19 2.78 6.90 -1.16
C LEU A 19 1.71 6.95 -2.27
N ILE A 20 0.59 6.21 -2.12
CA ILE A 20 -0.44 6.13 -3.17
C ILE A 20 -1.04 7.50 -3.45
N GLU A 21 -1.26 8.35 -2.44
CA GLU A 21 -1.78 9.70 -2.64
C GLU A 21 -0.85 10.57 -3.49
N SER A 22 0.45 10.54 -3.20
CA SER A 22 1.46 11.26 -3.97
C SER A 22 1.53 10.73 -5.41
N ALA A 23 1.44 9.41 -5.60
CA ALA A 23 1.38 8.81 -6.94
C ALA A 23 0.13 9.26 -7.72
N ILE A 24 -1.04 9.31 -7.08
CA ILE A 24 -2.27 9.84 -7.69
C ILE A 24 -2.11 11.31 -8.06
N ALA A 25 -1.56 12.13 -7.17
CA ALA A 25 -1.33 13.55 -7.43
C ALA A 25 -0.39 13.76 -8.62
N HIS A 26 0.69 12.97 -8.71
CA HIS A 26 1.62 13.00 -9.84
C HIS A 26 0.94 12.63 -11.17
N LEU A 27 0.09 11.60 -11.18
CA LEU A 27 -0.68 11.22 -12.36
C LEU A 27 -1.68 12.31 -12.78
N LYS A 28 -2.34 12.97 -11.82
CA LYS A 28 -3.23 14.11 -12.11
C LYS A 28 -2.46 15.28 -12.73
N ALA A 29 -1.28 15.60 -12.22
CA ALA A 29 -0.42 16.63 -12.79
C ALA A 29 0.00 16.30 -14.23
N GLN A 30 0.29 15.02 -14.54
CA GLN A 30 0.57 14.62 -15.93
C GLN A 30 -0.63 14.84 -16.86
N ILE A 31 -1.86 14.55 -16.40
CA ILE A 31 -3.08 14.82 -17.18
C ILE A 31 -3.25 16.31 -17.43
N GLU A 32 -3.00 17.15 -16.42
CA GLU A 32 -3.09 18.60 -16.54
C GLU A 32 -2.09 19.14 -17.58
N LEU A 33 -0.84 18.70 -17.53
CA LEU A 33 0.19 19.07 -18.51
C LEU A 33 -0.19 18.65 -19.95
N ILE A 34 -0.73 17.44 -20.11
CA ILE A 34 -1.19 16.94 -21.41
C ILE A 34 -2.41 17.74 -21.90
N THR A 35 -3.27 18.21 -20.99
CA THR A 35 -4.46 19.00 -21.35
C THR A 35 -4.10 20.43 -21.76
N GLN A 36 -3.04 21.00 -21.19
CA GLN A 36 -2.57 22.36 -21.52
C GLN A 36 -1.77 22.42 -22.83
N SER A 37 -1.18 21.31 -23.26
CA SER A 37 -0.42 21.19 -24.51
C SER A 37 -0.96 20.02 -25.35
N PRO A 38 -2.11 20.20 -26.03
CA PRO A 38 -2.71 19.15 -26.84
C PRO A 38 -1.76 18.75 -27.99
N ASP A 39 -1.60 17.44 -28.18
CA ASP A 39 -0.86 16.88 -29.31
C ASP A 39 -1.68 17.14 -30.58
N PRO A 40 -1.08 17.59 -31.70
CA PRO A 40 -1.79 17.67 -32.98
C PRO A 40 -2.34 16.31 -33.43
N ASP A 41 -1.76 15.20 -32.97
CA ASP A 41 -2.35 13.86 -33.10
C ASP A 41 -3.39 13.62 -31.99
N THR A 42 -4.64 13.92 -32.33
CA THR A 42 -5.77 13.91 -31.37
C THR A 42 -6.03 12.51 -30.82
N ASP A 43 -5.83 11.44 -31.60
CA ASP A 43 -6.12 10.08 -31.17
C ASP A 43 -5.07 9.57 -30.17
N LEU A 44 -3.79 9.83 -30.43
CA LEU A 44 -2.71 9.50 -29.51
C LEU A 44 -2.84 10.24 -28.16
N TRP A 45 -3.30 11.49 -28.22
CA TRP A 45 -3.54 12.32 -27.04
C TRP A 45 -4.67 11.78 -26.16
N ILE A 46 -5.82 11.40 -26.76
CA ILE A 46 -6.95 10.80 -26.05
C ILE A 46 -6.50 9.49 -25.38
N GLU A 47 -5.83 8.60 -26.13
CA GLU A 47 -5.39 7.30 -25.61
C GLU A 47 -4.45 7.47 -24.40
N LYS A 48 -3.49 8.40 -24.48
CA LYS A 48 -2.55 8.68 -23.39
C LYS A 48 -3.27 9.20 -22.15
N LYS A 49 -4.24 10.09 -22.30
CA LYS A 49 -5.05 10.62 -21.21
C LYS A 49 -5.89 9.53 -20.56
N ASP A 50 -6.58 8.71 -21.34
CA ASP A 50 -7.41 7.61 -20.85
C ASP A 50 -6.58 6.57 -20.10
N ARG A 51 -5.36 6.28 -20.59
CA ARG A 51 -4.42 5.41 -19.88
C ARG A 51 -4.01 5.96 -18.52
N LEU A 52 -3.81 7.28 -18.40
CA LEU A 52 -3.50 7.91 -17.11
C LEU A 52 -4.71 7.91 -16.17
N LEU A 53 -5.91 8.17 -16.68
CA LEU A 53 -7.15 8.10 -15.91
C LEU A 53 -7.40 6.68 -15.37
N ALA A 54 -7.21 5.66 -16.20
CA ALA A 54 -7.30 4.26 -15.79
C ALA A 54 -6.28 3.93 -14.67
N LYS A 55 -5.04 4.42 -14.77
CA LYS A 55 -4.04 4.25 -13.70
C LYS A 55 -4.46 4.92 -12.39
N ILE A 56 -5.07 6.12 -12.45
CA ILE A 56 -5.59 6.81 -11.26
C ILE A 56 -6.70 5.98 -10.63
N ALA A 57 -7.68 5.52 -11.42
CA ALA A 57 -8.79 4.72 -10.94
C ALA A 57 -8.30 3.43 -10.25
N LEU A 58 -7.33 2.74 -10.84
CA LEU A 58 -6.70 1.56 -10.24
C LEU A 58 -6.01 1.90 -8.90
N LYS A 59 -5.28 3.01 -8.82
CA LYS A 59 -4.62 3.43 -7.57
C LYS A 59 -5.62 3.85 -6.49
N GLN A 60 -6.73 4.49 -6.87
CA GLN A 60 -7.81 4.82 -5.95
C GLN A 60 -8.50 3.56 -5.41
N ALA A 61 -8.78 2.59 -6.28
CA ALA A 61 -9.34 1.30 -5.88
C ALA A 61 -8.37 0.53 -4.96
N GLU A 62 -7.08 0.51 -5.28
CA GLU A 62 -6.03 -0.09 -4.44
C GLU A 62 -5.97 0.57 -3.06
N LYS A 63 -5.96 1.92 -3.00
CA LYS A 63 -5.96 2.67 -1.75
C LYS A 63 -7.20 2.34 -0.92
N LYS A 64 -8.38 2.34 -1.55
CA LYS A 64 -9.64 2.04 -0.86
C LYS A 64 -9.62 0.63 -0.29
N ALA A 65 -9.28 -0.37 -1.09
CA ALA A 65 -9.23 -1.76 -0.64
C ALA A 65 -8.26 -1.96 0.53
N ILE A 66 -7.07 -1.34 0.49
CA ILE A 66 -6.12 -1.39 1.62
C ILE A 66 -6.67 -0.62 2.84
N GLY A 67 -7.29 0.55 2.65
CA GLY A 67 -7.94 1.30 3.73
C GLY A 67 -9.01 0.48 4.44
N ASP A 68 -9.94 -0.12 3.68
CA ASP A 68 -11.05 -0.91 4.19
C ASP A 68 -10.57 -2.12 5.03
N VAL A 69 -9.42 -2.73 4.69
CA VAL A 69 -8.85 -3.84 5.48
C VAL A 69 -8.06 -3.36 6.70
N LEU A 70 -7.42 -2.18 6.64
CA LEU A 70 -6.77 -1.57 7.80
C LEU A 70 -7.80 -1.12 8.85
N GLU A 71 -9.01 -0.75 8.41
CA GLU A 71 -10.12 -0.41 9.29
C GLU A 71 -10.57 -1.58 10.16
N ARG A 72 -10.36 -2.82 9.71
CA ARG A 72 -10.69 -4.06 10.44
C ARG A 72 -9.67 -4.44 11.50
N LEU A 73 -8.46 -3.89 11.44
CA LEU A 73 -7.42 -4.14 12.44
C LEU A 73 -7.82 -3.48 13.76
N ASP A 74 -7.53 -4.16 14.87
CA ASP A 74 -7.63 -3.54 16.18
C ASP A 74 -6.58 -2.43 16.35
N GLN A 75 -6.69 -1.68 17.45
CA GLN A 75 -5.81 -0.54 17.70
C GLN A 75 -4.33 -0.93 17.80
N GLU A 76 -4.01 -2.07 18.43
CA GLU A 76 -2.62 -2.53 18.58
C GLU A 76 -2.04 -3.01 17.23
N GLU A 77 -2.84 -3.75 16.47
CA GLU A 77 -2.48 -4.24 15.14
C GLU A 77 -2.27 -3.09 14.17
N ARG A 78 -3.14 -2.08 14.19
CA ARG A 78 -3.01 -0.87 13.37
C ARG A 78 -1.75 -0.09 13.72
N GLU A 79 -1.50 0.14 15.00
CA GLU A 79 -0.29 0.83 15.46
C GLU A 79 0.98 0.10 14.99
N LEU A 80 0.99 -1.23 15.09
CA LEU A 80 2.09 -2.07 14.60
C LEU A 80 2.30 -1.87 13.10
N VAL A 81 1.24 -1.93 12.30
CA VAL A 81 1.31 -1.76 10.84
C VAL A 81 1.81 -0.35 10.48
N GLU A 82 1.27 0.68 11.10
CA GLU A 82 1.65 2.07 10.85
C GLU A 82 3.13 2.34 11.16
N LYS A 83 3.59 1.94 12.35
CA LYS A 83 5.01 2.10 12.73
C LYS A 83 5.93 1.30 11.82
N TRP A 84 5.60 0.03 11.56
CA TRP A 84 6.48 -0.85 10.81
C TRP A 84 6.55 -0.51 9.31
N TYR A 85 5.40 -0.30 8.68
CA TYR A 85 5.27 -0.16 7.23
C TYR A 85 5.18 1.30 6.79
N PHE A 86 4.35 2.13 7.42
CA PHE A 86 4.09 3.48 6.91
C PHE A 86 5.18 4.47 7.33
N GLN A 87 5.57 4.42 8.59
CA GLN A 87 6.69 5.20 9.12
C GLN A 87 8.04 4.57 8.75
N GLY A 88 8.04 3.33 8.27
CA GLY A 88 9.22 2.66 7.74
C GLY A 88 10.27 2.36 8.79
N TRP A 89 9.89 2.09 10.04
CA TRP A 89 10.83 1.92 11.15
C TRP A 89 11.87 0.84 10.90
N LYS A 90 11.50 -0.26 10.23
CA LYS A 90 12.45 -1.31 9.83
C LYS A 90 13.60 -0.75 8.97
N LEU A 91 13.30 0.20 8.10
CA LEU A 91 14.22 0.74 7.10
C LEU A 91 14.95 1.99 7.61
N LYS A 92 14.21 2.89 8.27
CA LYS A 92 14.67 4.22 8.70
C LYS A 92 15.21 4.26 10.12
N HIS A 93 14.81 3.32 10.98
CA HIS A 93 15.16 3.29 12.40
C HIS A 93 15.63 1.90 12.83
N ARG A 94 16.74 1.43 12.23
CA ARG A 94 17.28 0.10 12.49
C ARG A 94 17.64 -0.12 13.97
N GLU A 95 17.97 0.95 14.66
CA GLU A 95 18.24 1.04 16.09
C GLU A 95 16.97 0.92 16.94
N LYS A 96 15.82 1.36 16.43
CA LYS A 96 14.53 1.28 17.13
C LYS A 96 13.92 -0.09 16.94
N LYS A 97 13.88 -0.85 18.03
CA LYS A 97 13.27 -2.18 18.09
C LYS A 97 11.81 -2.03 18.50
N ILE A 98 10.88 -2.04 17.53
CA ILE A 98 9.43 -1.87 17.79
C ILE A 98 8.93 -2.81 18.89
N TRP A 99 9.39 -4.07 18.94
CA TRP A 99 8.99 -5.00 20.00
C TRP A 99 9.38 -4.51 21.41
N LYS A 100 10.47 -3.76 21.56
CA LYS A 100 10.85 -3.16 22.85
C LYS A 100 9.92 -2.02 23.23
N GLU A 101 9.49 -1.22 22.27
CA GLU A 101 8.57 -0.10 22.50
C GLU A 101 7.17 -0.60 22.86
N LEU A 102 6.71 -1.63 22.16
CA LEU A 102 5.46 -2.34 22.46
C LEU A 102 5.54 -3.20 23.73
N LYS A 103 6.70 -3.25 24.41
CA LYS A 103 6.95 -4.04 25.62
C LYS A 103 6.59 -5.53 25.47
N ILE A 104 6.77 -6.09 24.28
CA ILE A 104 6.54 -7.52 23.99
C ILE A 104 7.85 -8.23 23.61
N CYS A 105 7.88 -9.55 23.76
CA CYS A 105 9.04 -10.32 23.35
C CYS A 105 9.15 -10.38 21.81
N ARG A 106 10.37 -10.61 21.31
CA ARG A 106 10.65 -10.59 19.86
C ARG A 106 9.85 -11.66 19.12
N SER A 107 9.74 -12.87 19.67
CA SER A 107 8.97 -13.96 19.05
C SER A 107 7.50 -13.61 18.91
N GLU A 108 6.91 -13.02 19.96
CA GLU A 108 5.53 -12.56 19.95
C GLU A 108 5.29 -11.50 18.88
N PHE A 109 6.20 -10.53 18.77
CA PHE A 109 6.13 -9.50 17.73
C PHE A 109 6.08 -10.10 16.32
N TYR A 110 6.98 -11.02 15.98
CA TYR A 110 7.00 -11.62 14.64
C TYR A 110 5.80 -12.55 14.39
N ARG A 111 5.29 -13.21 15.44
CA ARG A 111 4.06 -14.00 15.38
C ARG A 111 2.86 -13.11 15.06
N ARG A 112 2.63 -12.05 15.86
CA ARG A 112 1.56 -11.06 15.62
C ARG A 112 1.65 -10.45 14.25
N LYS A 113 2.83 -9.97 13.85
CA LYS A 113 3.06 -9.39 12.52
C LYS A 113 2.70 -10.36 11.39
N THR A 114 3.06 -11.63 11.52
CA THR A 114 2.75 -12.65 10.51
C THR A 114 1.25 -12.91 10.43
N ASN A 115 0.57 -12.98 11.56
CA ASN A 115 -0.89 -13.15 11.62
C ASN A 115 -1.62 -11.96 11.00
N ILE A 116 -1.21 -10.72 11.33
CA ILE A 116 -1.78 -9.50 10.74
C ILE A 116 -1.65 -9.53 9.21
N ILE A 117 -0.47 -9.83 8.69
CA ILE A 117 -0.22 -9.89 7.24
C ILE A 117 -1.06 -10.99 6.59
N HIS A 118 -1.24 -12.12 7.27
CA HIS A 118 -2.10 -13.19 6.80
C HIS A 118 -3.56 -12.77 6.74
N ASN A 119 -4.10 -12.15 7.80
CA ASN A 119 -5.47 -11.66 7.86
C ASN A 119 -5.74 -10.62 6.75
N ILE A 120 -4.80 -9.67 6.56
CA ILE A 120 -4.86 -8.70 5.46
C ILE A 120 -4.89 -9.42 4.11
N ALA A 121 -4.09 -10.46 3.91
CA ALA A 121 -4.08 -11.23 2.67
C ALA A 121 -5.42 -11.91 2.40
N VAL A 122 -6.02 -12.52 3.43
CA VAL A 122 -7.35 -13.14 3.36
C VAL A 122 -8.42 -12.09 3.02
N TRP A 123 -8.43 -10.95 3.70
CA TRP A 123 -9.42 -9.90 3.46
C TRP A 123 -9.28 -9.21 2.09
N LEU A 124 -8.08 -9.19 1.52
CA LEU A 124 -7.83 -8.73 0.15
C LEU A 124 -8.07 -9.82 -0.91
N GLY A 125 -8.45 -11.04 -0.51
CA GLY A 125 -8.68 -12.16 -1.42
C GLY A 125 -7.42 -12.71 -2.07
N GLU A 126 -6.24 -12.48 -1.47
CA GLU A 126 -4.96 -13.01 -1.95
C GLU A 126 -4.73 -14.45 -1.44
N VAL A 127 -5.46 -14.91 -0.42
CA VAL A 127 -5.33 -16.27 0.12
C VAL A 127 -6.72 -16.79 0.47
N ASP A 128 -6.98 -18.06 0.15
CA ASP A 128 -8.20 -18.75 0.57
C ASP A 128 -8.22 -18.91 2.09
N SER A 129 -9.40 -18.73 2.69
CA SER A 129 -9.61 -18.70 4.15
C SER A 129 -9.56 -20.07 4.79
#